data_AF-A0A9P9GKD2-F1
#
_entry.id   AF-A0A9P9GKD2-F1
#
_cell.length_a   1.000
_cell.length_b   1.000
_cell.length_c   1.000
_cell.angle_alpha   90.00
_cell.angle_beta   90.00
_cell.angle_gamma   90.00
#
_symmetry.space_group_name_H-M   'P 1'
#
loop_
_entity.id
_entity.type
_entity.pdbx_description
1 polymer ?
#
loop_
_entity_poly.entity_id
_entity_poly.type
_entity_poly.pdbx_seq_one_letter_code
_entity_poly.pdbx_strand_id
1 'polypeptide(L)'
;MKVSSSVVILAAALGVSAHPSGHAHQRAHAKRDFVVANKPVTVVEYATQVVTADAAPATAVPEAPASPKVDADTVPKAAASGPAPAASAPAKSNKNKGKKHNSSSGSGYKPFCGGKKAKRATLEDIAATGNTGVPGDFGCNMMTVDEDVADKYDYTATFNNDHDSEKECACWNKIGPLGKIDGFFAQNVALTFTVPASSSQVVAFDSDSQGGCACASGKVPTTSDNQWAGTWLEFDFGSKRNNNWSGADASCLVAAAKNLDIPGLRVCDADNTCSTINPGGTGKNAYLGGMEALDGIGINTPAKQVRLTVDIDYSA
;
A
#
# COMPACT_ATOMS: atom_id res chain seq x y z
N MET A 1 -44.01 0.57 14.79
CA MET A 1 -42.93 0.75 15.79
C MET A 1 -42.59 -0.64 16.31
N LYS A 2 -41.40 -1.22 16.23
CA LYS A 2 -40.03 -0.76 16.05
C LYS A 2 -39.27 -1.83 15.27
N VAL A 3 -38.36 -1.41 14.39
CA VAL A 3 -37.27 -2.24 13.86
C VAL A 3 -36.11 -2.06 14.84
N SER A 4 -35.47 -3.12 15.31
CA SER A 4 -34.04 -3.10 15.60
C SER A 4 -33.51 -4.48 15.95
N SER A 5 -32.63 -5.01 15.10
CA SER A 5 -31.56 -5.91 15.51
C SER A 5 -30.34 -5.53 14.66
N SER A 6 -29.55 -4.59 15.17
CA SER A 6 -28.25 -4.22 14.59
C SER A 6 -27.24 -5.31 14.93
N VAL A 7 -26.80 -6.05 13.92
CA VAL A 7 -25.59 -6.88 13.98
C VAL A 7 -24.39 -5.96 13.71
N VAL A 8 -23.52 -5.83 14.70
CA VAL A 8 -22.20 -5.19 14.54
C VAL A 8 -21.23 -6.26 14.06
N ILE A 9 -20.87 -6.22 12.78
CA ILE A 9 -19.79 -7.05 12.23
C ILE A 9 -18.48 -6.29 12.45
N LEU A 10 -17.62 -6.84 13.31
CA LEU A 10 -16.26 -6.35 13.54
C LEU A 10 -15.35 -6.92 12.44
N ALA A 11 -15.07 -6.13 11.40
CA ALA A 11 -14.06 -6.47 10.41
C ALA A 11 -12.67 -6.24 11.02
N ALA A 12 -11.94 -7.31 11.31
CA ALA A 12 -10.52 -7.24 11.64
C ALA A 12 -9.76 -6.93 10.35
N ALA A 13 -9.40 -5.67 10.15
CA ALA A 13 -8.58 -5.28 9.02
C ALA A 13 -7.11 -5.61 9.32
N LEU A 14 -6.57 -6.56 8.57
CA LEU A 14 -5.18 -6.99 8.61
C LEU A 14 -4.37 -5.96 7.81
N GLY A 15 -3.98 -4.87 8.47
CA GLY A 15 -3.00 -3.91 7.96
C GLY A 15 -1.73 -4.03 8.78
N VAL A 16 -0.77 -4.82 8.30
CA VAL A 16 0.52 -5.04 8.96
C VAL A 16 1.50 -4.04 8.40
N SER A 17 1.43 -2.79 8.88
CA SER A 17 2.43 -1.79 8.47
C SER A 17 3.83 -2.28 8.83
N ALA A 18 4.78 -2.17 7.90
CA ALA A 18 6.22 -2.26 8.13
C ALA A 18 6.59 -1.62 9.48
N HIS A 19 6.79 -2.39 10.55
CA HIS A 19 7.32 -1.83 11.78
C HIS A 19 8.77 -2.26 11.93
N PRO A 20 9.71 -1.31 12.03
CA PRO A 20 11.04 -1.58 12.51
C PRO A 20 11.00 -1.87 14.01
N SER A 21 10.52 -3.05 14.44
CA SER A 21 10.77 -3.53 15.80
C SER A 21 10.64 -5.04 15.99
N GLY A 22 11.76 -5.75 15.88
CA GLY A 22 11.96 -7.03 16.60
C GLY A 22 12.12 -6.87 18.12
N HIS A 23 11.95 -5.66 18.68
CA HIS A 23 12.22 -5.37 20.09
C HIS A 23 11.07 -4.76 20.92
N ALA A 24 9.90 -4.46 20.32
CA ALA A 24 8.74 -3.97 21.07
C ALA A 24 7.67 -5.05 21.33
N HIS A 25 7.71 -6.18 20.62
CA HIS A 25 6.72 -7.25 20.76
C HIS A 25 6.88 -8.12 22.02
N GLN A 26 7.97 -7.96 22.80
CA GLN A 26 8.13 -8.71 24.06
C GLN A 26 7.54 -8.01 25.30
N ARG A 27 7.18 -6.73 25.23
CA ARG A 27 6.64 -6.00 26.41
C ARG A 27 5.14 -5.75 26.37
N ALA A 28 4.50 -5.86 25.20
CA ALA A 28 3.05 -5.76 25.06
C ALA A 28 2.29 -7.07 25.38
N HIS A 29 3.01 -8.19 25.58
CA HIS A 29 2.45 -9.47 26.06
C HIS A 29 2.65 -9.73 27.55
N ALA A 30 3.19 -8.78 28.33
CA ALA A 30 3.52 -8.96 29.74
C ALA A 30 2.31 -8.97 30.72
N LYS A 31 1.07 -9.14 30.23
CA LYS A 31 -0.11 -9.34 31.08
C LYS A 31 -1.10 -10.35 30.49
N ARG A 32 -0.67 -11.59 30.26
CA ARG A 32 -1.54 -12.78 30.42
C ARG A 32 -0.66 -13.91 30.94
N ASP A 33 -0.85 -14.25 32.21
CA ASP A 33 -0.19 -15.38 32.86
C ASP A 33 -0.43 -16.69 32.09
N PHE A 34 0.64 -17.26 31.55
CA PHE A 34 0.82 -18.71 31.50
C PHE A 34 2.30 -19.00 31.83
N VAL A 35 2.50 -19.84 32.84
CA VAL A 35 3.80 -20.22 33.42
C VAL A 35 4.47 -21.30 32.56
N VAL A 36 5.81 -21.36 32.67
CA VAL A 36 6.77 -22.47 32.38
C VAL A 36 7.47 -22.36 31.01
N ALA A 37 8.79 -22.34 30.86
CA ALA A 37 9.92 -22.23 31.80
C ALA A 37 11.25 -21.88 31.08
N ASN A 38 12.15 -21.27 31.87
CA ASN A 38 13.56 -20.93 31.71
C ASN A 38 14.44 -21.74 30.73
N LYS A 39 15.25 -21.05 29.89
CA LYS A 39 16.74 -20.90 29.96
C LYS A 39 17.31 -20.27 28.65
N PRO A 40 18.51 -19.65 28.67
CA PRO A 40 18.94 -18.69 27.65
C PRO A 40 19.56 -19.40 26.44
N VAL A 41 19.36 -18.86 25.23
CA VAL A 41 20.14 -19.24 24.06
C VAL A 41 20.84 -18.01 23.49
N THR A 42 22.14 -18.19 23.38
CA THR A 42 23.18 -17.36 22.77
C THR A 42 22.82 -16.87 21.37
N VAL A 43 23.34 -15.69 21.03
CA VAL A 43 23.33 -15.06 19.70
C VAL A 43 23.72 -16.09 18.63
N VAL A 44 22.81 -16.38 17.71
CA VAL A 44 23.12 -17.09 16.46
C VAL A 44 22.83 -16.14 15.31
N GLU A 45 23.89 -15.90 14.57
CA GLU A 45 23.98 -15.26 13.26
C GLU A 45 22.82 -15.71 12.35
N TYR A 46 22.06 -14.75 11.81
CA TYR A 46 20.88 -15.05 10.99
C TYR A 46 21.32 -15.62 9.64
N ALA A 47 21.28 -16.94 9.53
CA ALA A 47 21.34 -17.63 8.24
C ALA A 47 20.08 -17.29 7.42
N THR A 48 20.32 -16.93 6.16
CA THR A 48 19.32 -16.69 5.11
C THR A 48 18.31 -17.84 5.05
N GLN A 49 17.09 -17.61 5.53
CA GLN A 49 16.00 -18.60 5.42
C GLN A 49 15.41 -18.52 4.01
N VAL A 50 15.70 -19.53 3.19
CA VAL A 50 15.00 -19.80 1.94
C VAL A 50 13.72 -20.53 2.32
N VAL A 51 12.57 -19.86 2.26
CA VAL A 51 11.27 -20.53 2.38
C VAL A 51 10.82 -20.88 0.96
N THR A 52 11.15 -22.09 0.52
CA THR A 52 10.42 -22.72 -0.59
C THR A 52 9.04 -23.13 -0.07
N ALA A 53 7.99 -22.48 -0.57
CA ALA A 53 6.64 -22.99 -0.41
C ALA A 53 6.55 -24.32 -1.17
N ASP A 54 6.26 -25.41 -0.45
CA ASP A 54 6.01 -26.70 -1.06
C ASP A 54 4.79 -26.59 -1.98
N ALA A 55 4.97 -26.89 -3.26
CA ALA A 55 3.88 -26.91 -4.22
C ALA A 55 2.91 -28.03 -3.84
N ALA A 56 1.62 -27.69 -3.70
CA ALA A 56 0.58 -28.69 -3.52
C ALA A 56 0.61 -29.70 -4.68
N PRO A 57 0.45 -31.02 -4.41
CA PRO A 57 0.49 -32.02 -5.46
C PRO A 57 -0.65 -31.82 -6.46
N ALA A 58 -0.29 -31.66 -7.73
CA ALA A 58 -1.23 -31.58 -8.83
C ALA A 58 -2.01 -32.89 -8.95
N THR A 59 -3.31 -32.86 -8.67
CA THR A 59 -4.23 -33.91 -9.06
C THR A 59 -4.43 -33.87 -10.58
N ALA A 60 -4.02 -34.94 -11.24
CA ALA A 60 -4.23 -35.14 -12.67
C ALA A 60 -5.73 -35.16 -12.99
N VAL A 61 -6.17 -34.26 -13.86
CA VAL A 61 -7.50 -34.28 -14.47
C VAL A 61 -7.36 -34.93 -15.86
N PRO A 62 -8.19 -35.93 -16.20
CA PRO A 62 -8.07 -36.67 -17.45
C PRO A 62 -8.45 -35.82 -18.67
N GLU A 63 -7.71 -36.04 -19.76
CA GLU A 63 -7.92 -35.49 -21.09
C GLU A 63 -9.22 -36.02 -21.72
N ALA A 64 -10.01 -35.13 -22.32
CA ALA A 64 -11.23 -35.45 -23.05
C ALA A 64 -11.46 -34.45 -24.22
N PRO A 65 -12.15 -34.87 -25.29
CA PRO A 65 -11.60 -34.81 -26.65
C PRO A 65 -12.05 -33.61 -27.51
N ALA A 66 -11.43 -33.52 -28.69
CA ALA A 66 -11.51 -32.46 -29.69
C ALA A 66 -12.93 -32.02 -30.12
N SER A 67 -13.06 -30.71 -30.35
CA SER A 67 -14.25 -30.00 -30.82
C SER A 67 -14.67 -30.37 -32.25
N PRO A 68 -15.98 -30.40 -32.57
CA PRO A 68 -16.47 -30.34 -33.94
C PRO A 68 -16.47 -28.90 -34.47
N LYS A 69 -16.02 -28.75 -35.72
CA LYS A 69 -16.16 -27.54 -36.55
C LYS A 69 -17.63 -27.25 -36.84
N VAL A 70 -18.02 -25.98 -36.80
CA VAL A 70 -19.25 -25.47 -37.41
C VAL A 70 -18.91 -24.28 -38.30
N ASP A 71 -19.50 -24.33 -39.49
CA ASP A 71 -19.19 -23.55 -40.68
C ASP A 71 -19.54 -22.07 -40.58
N ALA A 72 -18.77 -21.28 -41.33
CA ALA A 72 -19.05 -19.90 -41.69
C ALA A 72 -20.09 -19.86 -42.81
N ASP A 73 -21.20 -19.16 -42.59
CA ASP A 73 -21.74 -18.16 -43.52
C ASP A 73 -23.06 -17.59 -42.99
N THR A 74 -23.13 -16.27 -42.84
CA THR A 74 -24.13 -15.39 -43.50
C THR A 74 -24.13 -13.99 -42.87
N VAL A 75 -23.77 -13.01 -43.70
CA VAL A 75 -23.97 -11.56 -43.48
C VAL A 75 -25.45 -11.24 -43.73
N PRO A 76 -26.05 -10.31 -42.95
CA PRO A 76 -26.78 -9.25 -43.64
C PRO A 76 -26.46 -7.82 -43.16
N LYS A 77 -26.69 -6.96 -44.15
CA LYS A 77 -26.45 -5.52 -44.30
C LYS A 77 -27.31 -4.62 -43.40
N ALA A 78 -26.78 -3.42 -43.20
CA ALA A 78 -27.23 -2.32 -42.34
C ALA A 78 -28.68 -1.81 -42.52
N ALA A 79 -29.20 -1.20 -41.43
CA ALA A 79 -30.24 -0.17 -41.48
C ALA A 79 -29.95 0.91 -40.41
N ALA A 80 -30.21 2.16 -40.78
CA ALA A 80 -29.88 3.37 -40.04
C ALA A 80 -31.06 3.97 -39.26
N SER A 81 -30.70 4.82 -38.29
CA SER A 81 -31.42 6.01 -37.75
C SER A 81 -32.57 5.85 -36.73
N GLY A 82 -32.44 6.57 -35.60
CA GLY A 82 -33.52 6.94 -34.67
C GLY A 82 -32.98 7.44 -33.30
N PRO A 83 -33.54 8.50 -32.68
CA PRO A 83 -32.79 9.48 -31.88
C PRO A 83 -32.61 9.15 -30.38
N ALA A 84 -31.62 9.82 -29.80
CA ALA A 84 -31.21 9.78 -28.39
C ALA A 84 -32.31 10.25 -27.40
N PRO A 85 -32.47 9.61 -26.23
CA PRO A 85 -33.24 10.17 -25.13
C PRO A 85 -32.41 11.17 -24.31
N ALA A 86 -33.11 12.23 -23.90
CA ALA A 86 -32.61 13.40 -23.21
C ALA A 86 -32.02 13.13 -21.82
N ALA A 87 -31.06 13.98 -21.46
CA ALA A 87 -30.38 14.05 -20.19
C ALA A 87 -31.34 14.20 -19.01
N SER A 88 -31.22 13.31 -18.03
CA SER A 88 -31.78 13.49 -16.69
C SER A 88 -30.75 14.16 -15.80
N ALA A 89 -31.08 15.35 -15.30
CA ALA A 89 -30.27 16.11 -14.36
C ALA A 89 -30.11 15.36 -13.03
N PRO A 90 -28.90 15.30 -12.42
CA PRO A 90 -28.79 14.88 -11.03
C PRO A 90 -29.15 16.04 -10.10
N ALA A 91 -29.98 15.71 -9.12
CA ALA A 91 -30.39 16.56 -8.02
C ALA A 91 -29.21 17.05 -7.18
N LYS A 92 -29.37 18.26 -6.64
CA LYS A 92 -28.47 18.89 -5.67
C LYS A 92 -28.46 18.08 -4.37
N SER A 93 -27.29 17.58 -3.97
CA SER A 93 -27.01 17.17 -2.59
C SER A 93 -25.61 17.62 -2.17
N ASN A 94 -25.49 17.95 -0.89
CA ASN A 94 -24.52 18.87 -0.30
C ASN A 94 -23.04 18.60 -0.60
N LYS A 95 -22.35 19.71 -0.94
CA LYS A 95 -20.89 19.85 -0.97
C LYS A 95 -20.32 19.66 0.44
N ASN A 96 -19.59 18.58 0.68
CA ASN A 96 -18.46 18.61 1.61
C ASN A 96 -17.20 18.50 0.77
N LYS A 97 -16.56 19.65 0.52
CA LYS A 97 -15.33 19.75 -0.26
C LYS A 97 -14.16 19.24 0.59
N GLY A 98 -13.86 17.95 0.51
CA GLY A 98 -12.46 17.51 0.67
C GLY A 98 -11.69 18.06 -0.53
N LYS A 99 -10.69 18.91 -0.29
CA LYS A 99 -9.78 19.34 -1.35
C LYS A 99 -9.11 18.07 -1.90
N LYS A 100 -9.41 17.72 -3.15
CA LYS A 100 -8.52 16.83 -3.90
C LYS A 100 -7.19 17.56 -4.03
N HIS A 101 -6.11 16.99 -3.49
CA HIS A 101 -4.75 17.47 -3.71
C HIS A 101 -4.39 17.19 -5.17
N ASN A 102 -4.73 18.14 -6.05
CA ASN A 102 -4.13 18.18 -7.37
C ASN A 102 -2.73 18.77 -7.19
N SER A 103 -1.72 17.95 -7.42
CA SER A 103 -0.30 18.31 -7.38
C SER A 103 -0.06 19.59 -8.20
N SER A 104 0.36 20.66 -7.52
CA SER A 104 0.75 21.90 -8.17
C SER A 104 2.12 21.70 -8.83
N SER A 105 2.18 21.83 -10.15
CA SER A 105 3.35 21.74 -11.02
C SER A 105 4.30 22.95 -10.95
N GLY A 106 4.52 23.51 -9.75
CA GLY A 106 5.55 24.54 -9.55
C GLY A 106 6.94 23.90 -9.41
N SER A 107 7.92 24.33 -10.20
CA SER A 107 9.31 23.86 -10.07
C SER A 107 9.91 24.29 -8.72
N GLY A 108 10.71 23.41 -8.12
CA GLY A 108 11.45 23.70 -6.88
C GLY A 108 10.94 23.02 -5.60
N TYR A 109 11.69 23.21 -4.51
CA TYR A 109 11.35 22.68 -3.19
C TYR A 109 10.05 23.27 -2.64
N LYS A 110 9.21 22.41 -2.08
CA LYS A 110 7.97 22.79 -1.40
C LYS A 110 7.99 22.22 0.02
N PRO A 111 7.76 23.04 1.06
CA PRO A 111 7.59 22.49 2.39
C PRO A 111 6.25 21.75 2.49
N PHE A 112 6.20 20.70 3.33
CA PHE A 112 4.94 20.07 3.70
C PHE A 112 4.03 21.04 4.47
N CYS A 113 2.72 20.78 4.45
CA CYS A 113 1.69 21.54 5.17
C CYS A 113 1.96 21.70 6.69
N GLY A 114 2.72 20.77 7.28
CA GLY A 114 3.06 20.68 8.70
C GLY A 114 4.04 21.74 9.21
N GLY A 115 4.61 22.58 8.33
CA GLY A 115 5.50 23.69 8.70
C GLY A 115 4.88 24.73 9.65
N LYS A 116 3.58 24.61 9.98
CA LYS A 116 2.91 25.36 11.04
C LYS A 116 2.48 24.39 12.13
N LYS A 117 3.03 24.59 13.34
CA LYS A 117 2.75 23.83 14.57
C LYS A 117 1.24 23.52 14.72
N ALA A 118 0.82 22.33 14.31
CA ALA A 118 -0.53 21.84 14.60
C ALA A 118 -0.71 21.77 16.12
N LYS A 119 -1.92 22.08 16.61
CA LYS A 119 -2.26 21.96 18.03
C LYS A 119 -1.96 20.52 18.46
N ARG A 120 -1.09 20.38 19.47
CA ARG A 120 -0.56 19.13 19.99
C ARG A 120 -1.70 18.16 20.33
N ALA A 121 -1.86 17.10 19.55
CA ALA A 121 -2.23 15.81 20.12
C ALA A 121 -1.14 15.40 21.12
N THR A 122 -1.47 14.57 22.12
CA THR A 122 -0.44 14.14 23.07
C THR A 122 0.69 13.41 22.31
N LEU A 123 1.93 13.49 22.80
CA LEU A 123 3.06 12.82 22.14
C LEU A 123 2.83 11.30 22.03
N GLU A 124 2.05 10.74 22.95
CA GLU A 124 1.65 9.33 22.97
C GLU A 124 0.62 9.01 21.87
N ASP A 125 -0.40 9.85 21.66
CA ASP A 125 -1.36 9.69 20.56
C ASP A 125 -0.68 9.83 19.19
N ILE A 126 0.28 10.76 19.06
CA ILE A 126 1.08 10.94 17.83
C ILE A 126 2.00 9.76 17.61
N ALA A 127 2.69 9.26 18.65
CA ALA A 127 3.55 8.09 18.51
C ALA A 127 2.77 6.84 18.08
N ALA A 128 1.48 6.73 18.44
CA ALA A 128 0.63 5.64 17.96
C ALA A 128 0.07 5.89 16.54
N THR A 129 -0.13 7.15 16.14
CA THR A 129 -0.85 7.55 14.91
C THR A 129 0.07 7.80 13.71
N GLY A 130 1.29 8.28 13.95
CA GLY A 130 2.15 8.86 12.92
C GLY A 130 1.69 10.24 12.44
N ASN A 131 2.43 10.80 11.49
CA ASN A 131 2.09 12.01 10.76
C ASN A 131 1.12 11.68 9.62
N THR A 132 -0.09 12.23 9.69
CA THR A 132 -1.14 12.08 8.67
C THR A 132 -1.45 13.39 7.94
N GLY A 133 -0.63 14.42 8.15
CA GLY A 133 -0.88 15.80 7.74
C GLY A 133 -1.35 16.69 8.89
N VAL A 134 -2.05 17.78 8.55
CA VAL A 134 -2.57 18.74 9.54
C VAL A 134 -4.10 18.75 9.56
N PRO A 135 -4.76 19.23 10.64
CA PRO A 135 -6.21 19.29 10.70
C PRO A 135 -6.81 20.05 9.50
N GLY A 136 -7.71 19.39 8.77
CA GLY A 136 -8.34 19.93 7.56
C GLY A 136 -7.55 19.74 6.27
N ASP A 137 -6.39 19.10 6.34
CA ASP A 137 -5.49 18.83 5.20
C ASP A 137 -4.91 17.41 5.38
N PHE A 138 -5.75 16.38 5.32
CA PHE A 138 -5.30 14.99 5.44
C PHE A 138 -4.46 14.58 4.22
N GLY A 139 -3.34 13.89 4.45
CA GLY A 139 -2.46 13.39 3.38
C GLY A 139 -1.39 14.40 2.92
N CYS A 140 -1.41 15.62 3.42
CA CYS A 140 -0.43 16.65 3.04
C CYS A 140 0.98 16.43 3.59
N ASN A 141 1.20 15.33 4.34
CA ASN A 141 2.51 14.78 4.70
C ASN A 141 3.18 14.02 3.53
N MET A 142 2.51 13.90 2.38
CA MET A 142 3.01 13.23 1.19
C MET A 142 2.76 14.11 -0.04
N MET A 143 3.70 14.13 -0.99
CA MET A 143 3.50 14.81 -2.27
C MET A 143 4.43 14.29 -3.37
N THR A 144 4.02 14.41 -4.62
CA THR A 144 4.90 14.24 -5.77
C THR A 144 5.89 15.40 -5.86
N VAL A 145 7.14 15.09 -6.19
CA VAL A 145 8.20 16.08 -6.40
C VAL A 145 8.99 15.75 -7.67
N ASP A 146 9.62 16.78 -8.23
CA ASP A 146 10.53 16.61 -9.34
C ASP A 146 11.85 15.97 -8.85
N GLU A 147 12.50 15.18 -9.70
CA GLU A 147 13.73 14.46 -9.35
C GLU A 147 14.87 15.40 -8.95
N ASP A 148 14.96 16.57 -9.59
CA ASP A 148 16.00 17.59 -9.36
C ASP A 148 15.94 18.26 -7.97
N VAL A 149 14.85 18.03 -7.22
CA VAL A 149 14.68 18.51 -5.84
C VAL A 149 14.44 17.40 -4.84
N ALA A 150 14.51 16.12 -5.26
CA ALA A 150 14.28 14.97 -4.39
C ALA A 150 15.29 14.92 -3.22
N ASP A 151 16.52 15.37 -3.46
CA ASP A 151 17.61 15.43 -2.47
C ASP A 151 17.30 16.35 -1.27
N LYS A 152 16.38 17.30 -1.43
CA LYS A 152 15.96 18.25 -0.39
C LYS A 152 14.94 17.69 0.62
N TYR A 153 14.42 16.49 0.37
CA TYR A 153 13.49 15.81 1.28
C TYR A 153 14.24 14.72 2.03
N ASP A 154 13.88 14.43 3.27
CA ASP A 154 14.55 13.38 4.03
C ASP A 154 14.11 11.98 3.60
N TYR A 155 12.85 11.81 3.23
CA TYR A 155 12.26 10.52 2.88
C TYR A 155 11.63 10.59 1.50
N THR A 156 12.10 9.75 0.58
CA THR A 156 11.58 9.70 -0.79
C THR A 156 11.45 8.26 -1.28
N ALA A 157 10.44 8.03 -2.11
CA ALA A 157 10.31 6.82 -2.91
C ALA A 157 10.21 7.22 -4.39
N THR A 158 11.08 6.67 -5.22
CA THR A 158 11.03 6.82 -6.68
C THR A 158 10.29 5.63 -7.25
N PHE A 159 9.11 5.87 -7.80
CA PHE A 159 8.30 4.87 -8.46
C PHE A 159 8.72 4.78 -9.92
N ASN A 160 9.28 3.64 -10.31
CA ASN A 160 9.73 3.34 -11.65
C ASN A 160 8.67 2.55 -12.40
N ASN A 161 8.40 2.98 -13.62
CA ASN A 161 7.56 2.28 -14.58
C ASN A 161 8.38 2.04 -15.85
N ASP A 162 8.94 0.84 -15.98
CA ASP A 162 9.69 0.39 -17.16
C ASP A 162 8.79 -0.19 -18.26
N HIS A 163 7.46 -0.13 -18.08
CA HIS A 163 6.48 -0.61 -19.05
C HIS A 163 6.05 0.48 -20.04
N ASP A 164 5.38 0.06 -21.10
CA ASP A 164 4.90 0.90 -22.21
C ASP A 164 3.59 1.65 -21.94
N SER A 165 2.95 1.37 -20.80
CA SER A 165 1.69 1.96 -20.38
C SER A 165 1.84 2.74 -19.08
N GLU A 166 1.11 3.85 -18.97
CA GLU A 166 1.06 4.64 -17.73
C GLU A 166 0.48 3.81 -16.57
N LYS A 167 1.00 4.05 -15.37
CA LYS A 167 0.48 3.47 -14.12
C LYS A 167 -0.21 4.55 -13.28
N GLU A 168 -1.39 4.25 -12.77
CA GLU A 168 -2.01 5.05 -11.71
C GLU A 168 -1.52 4.51 -10.36
N CYS A 169 -1.16 5.39 -9.45
CA CYS A 169 -0.74 5.06 -8.10
C CYS A 169 -1.60 5.79 -7.08
N ALA A 170 -1.93 5.09 -6.00
CA ALA A 170 -2.64 5.62 -4.86
C ALA A 170 -1.85 5.32 -3.60
N CYS A 171 -1.57 6.36 -2.81
CA CYS A 171 -0.97 6.25 -1.50
C CYS A 171 -1.93 6.68 -0.41
N TRP A 172 -1.80 6.07 0.76
CA TRP A 172 -2.60 6.33 1.93
C TRP A 172 -1.71 6.37 3.18
N ASN A 173 -2.19 7.07 4.21
CA ASN A 173 -1.66 6.92 5.56
C ASN A 173 -2.26 5.66 6.21
N LYS A 174 -1.58 5.02 7.14
CA LYS A 174 -2.12 3.89 7.93
C LYS A 174 -3.38 4.29 8.68
N ILE A 175 -3.32 5.46 9.32
CA ILE A 175 -4.44 6.06 10.03
C ILE A 175 -5.20 6.98 9.07
N GLY A 176 -6.49 6.74 8.91
CA GLY A 176 -7.36 7.56 8.08
C GLY A 176 -7.74 8.89 8.74
N PRO A 177 -8.50 9.75 8.03
CA PRO A 177 -8.78 11.13 8.44
C PRO A 177 -9.59 11.25 9.75
N LEU A 178 -10.20 10.15 10.21
CA LEU A 178 -10.96 10.10 11.46
C LEU A 178 -10.15 9.49 12.64
N GLY A 179 -8.84 9.28 12.46
CA GLY A 179 -7.97 8.75 13.52
C GLY A 179 -8.11 7.23 13.72
N LYS A 180 -8.65 6.50 12.73
CA LYS A 180 -8.84 5.04 12.78
C LYS A 180 -7.81 4.34 11.92
N ILE A 181 -7.53 3.07 12.21
CA ILE A 181 -6.71 2.19 11.37
C ILE A 181 -7.56 1.75 10.17
N ASP A 182 -7.80 2.68 9.24
CA ASP A 182 -8.68 2.51 8.09
C ASP A 182 -8.21 3.27 6.84
N GLY A 183 -6.96 3.74 6.81
CA GLY A 183 -6.49 4.52 5.66
C GLY A 183 -6.27 3.69 4.38
N PHE A 184 -6.08 2.38 4.50
CA PHE A 184 -5.97 1.44 3.37
C PHE A 184 -7.30 1.21 2.62
N PHE A 185 -8.40 1.85 3.04
CA PHE A 185 -9.63 1.88 2.26
C PHE A 185 -9.63 3.05 1.26
N ALA A 186 -10.07 2.81 0.03
CA ALA A 186 -9.91 3.73 -1.09
C ALA A 186 -10.53 5.11 -0.91
N GLN A 187 -11.59 5.23 -0.09
CA GLN A 187 -12.19 6.52 0.27
C GLN A 187 -11.27 7.42 1.11
N ASN A 188 -10.23 6.85 1.73
CA ASN A 188 -9.28 7.53 2.60
C ASN A 188 -7.91 7.75 1.92
N VAL A 189 -7.88 7.79 0.58
CA VAL A 189 -6.67 8.09 -0.17
C VAL A 189 -6.06 9.43 0.23
N ALA A 190 -4.73 9.45 0.41
CA ALA A 190 -3.98 10.65 0.77
C ALA A 190 -3.42 11.34 -0.49
N LEU A 191 -2.85 10.57 -1.40
CA LEU A 191 -2.21 11.05 -2.62
C LEU A 191 -2.52 10.11 -3.78
N THR A 192 -2.87 10.67 -4.93
CA THR A 192 -2.95 9.95 -6.21
C THR A 192 -2.03 10.61 -7.21
N PHE A 193 -1.35 9.82 -8.02
CA PHE A 193 -0.46 10.31 -9.07
C PHE A 193 -0.38 9.28 -10.20
N THR A 194 0.21 9.68 -11.32
CA THR A 194 0.54 8.76 -12.40
C THR A 194 2.05 8.64 -12.57
N VAL A 195 2.50 7.48 -13.03
CA VAL A 195 3.87 7.26 -13.50
C VAL A 195 3.80 7.02 -15.00
N PRO A 196 4.30 7.96 -15.84
CA PRO A 196 4.27 7.79 -17.29
C PRO A 196 4.96 6.50 -17.73
N ALA A 197 4.61 6.02 -18.93
CA ALA A 197 5.31 4.90 -19.57
C ALA A 197 6.82 5.17 -19.67
N SER A 198 7.63 4.16 -19.36
CA SER A 198 9.10 4.21 -19.44
C SER A 198 9.70 5.42 -18.70
N SER A 199 9.18 5.71 -17.51
CA SER A 199 9.53 6.89 -16.72
C SER A 199 9.44 6.62 -15.21
N SER A 200 9.62 7.66 -14.41
CA SER A 200 9.52 7.59 -12.95
C SER A 200 8.82 8.81 -12.37
N GLN A 201 8.30 8.64 -11.15
CA GLN A 201 7.75 9.73 -10.34
C GLN A 201 8.28 9.61 -8.92
N VAL A 202 8.84 10.70 -8.40
CA VAL A 202 9.27 10.76 -7.00
C VAL A 202 8.12 11.20 -6.11
N VAL A 203 7.93 10.50 -5.00
CA VAL A 203 7.07 10.90 -3.89
C VAL A 203 7.96 11.22 -2.69
N ALA A 204 7.77 12.41 -2.12
CA ALA A 204 8.39 12.82 -0.88
C ALA A 204 7.42 12.63 0.30
N PHE A 205 7.97 12.24 1.45
CA PHE A 205 7.24 11.99 2.69
C PHE A 205 7.82 12.85 3.81
N ASP A 206 6.95 13.41 4.64
CA ASP A 206 7.34 14.11 5.86
C ASP A 206 7.73 13.07 6.94
N SER A 207 8.50 13.51 7.93
CA SER A 207 8.87 12.68 9.08
C SER A 207 7.66 12.09 9.80
N ASP A 208 7.85 10.90 10.38
CA ASP A 208 6.85 10.14 11.13
C ASP A 208 5.67 9.64 10.29
N SER A 209 5.78 9.65 8.95
CA SER A 209 4.72 9.19 8.03
C SER A 209 4.68 7.66 7.94
N GLN A 210 3.48 7.09 8.03
CA GLN A 210 3.24 5.63 7.99
C GLN A 210 2.09 5.32 7.06
N GLY A 211 2.20 4.29 6.23
CA GLY A 211 1.13 3.95 5.30
C GLY A 211 1.55 2.98 4.21
N GLY A 212 0.89 3.10 3.06
CA GLY A 212 1.25 2.33 1.88
C GLY A 212 0.88 2.99 0.57
N CYS A 213 1.39 2.42 -0.52
CA CYS A 213 1.11 2.83 -1.89
C CYS A 213 0.90 1.59 -2.77
N ALA A 214 -0.10 1.64 -3.65
CA ALA A 214 -0.34 0.62 -4.67
C ALA A 214 -0.42 1.29 -6.05
N CYS A 215 0.07 0.60 -7.07
CA CYS A 215 0.04 1.06 -8.46
C CYS A 215 -0.57 -0.02 -9.36
N ALA A 216 -1.18 0.40 -10.48
CA ALA A 216 -1.72 -0.51 -11.48
C ALA A 216 -1.78 0.16 -12.86
N SER A 217 -1.89 -0.64 -13.92
CA SER A 217 -2.33 -0.14 -15.23
C SER A 217 -3.80 0.28 -15.16
N GLY A 218 -4.06 1.58 -15.33
CA GLY A 218 -5.38 2.17 -15.09
C GLY A 218 -5.69 2.26 -13.59
N LYS A 219 -6.98 2.25 -13.23
CA LYS A 219 -7.41 2.47 -11.83
C LYS A 219 -6.84 1.40 -10.89
N VAL A 220 -6.25 1.84 -9.78
CA VAL A 220 -5.76 0.93 -8.72
C VAL A 220 -6.90 0.03 -8.23
N PRO A 221 -6.71 -1.31 -8.21
CA PRO A 221 -7.76 -2.25 -7.87
C PRO A 221 -8.14 -2.17 -6.40
N THR A 222 -9.38 -2.56 -6.11
CA THR A 222 -9.90 -2.65 -4.74
C THR A 222 -10.60 -3.97 -4.50
N THR A 223 -10.65 -4.41 -3.26
CA THR A 223 -11.51 -5.50 -2.82
C THR A 223 -12.98 -5.10 -2.85
N SER A 224 -13.89 -6.05 -2.61
CA SER A 224 -15.34 -5.78 -2.44
C SER A 224 -15.65 -4.80 -1.32
N ASP A 225 -14.76 -4.70 -0.33
CA ASP A 225 -14.89 -3.84 0.84
C ASP A 225 -14.24 -2.45 0.61
N ASN A 226 -13.81 -2.16 -0.62
CA ASN A 226 -13.05 -0.97 -1.03
C ASN A 226 -11.66 -0.84 -0.39
N GLN A 227 -11.07 -1.92 0.12
CA GLN A 227 -9.66 -1.91 0.50
C GLN A 227 -8.80 -1.91 -0.77
N TRP A 228 -7.69 -1.17 -0.79
CA TRP A 228 -6.74 -1.26 -1.91
C TRP A 228 -6.26 -2.71 -2.11
N ALA A 229 -6.05 -3.12 -3.34
CA ALA A 229 -5.58 -4.47 -3.68
C ALA A 229 -4.27 -4.41 -4.48
N GLY A 230 -3.80 -5.56 -4.95
CA GLY A 230 -2.50 -5.72 -5.60
C GLY A 230 -1.35 -5.84 -4.60
N THR A 231 -0.16 -5.40 -5.01
CA THR A 231 1.01 -5.26 -4.13
C THR A 231 1.14 -3.84 -3.62
N TRP A 232 1.62 -3.73 -2.39
CA TRP A 232 1.80 -2.47 -1.69
C TRP A 232 3.28 -2.25 -1.42
N LEU A 233 3.78 -1.04 -1.68
CA LEU A 233 4.83 -0.49 -0.84
C LEU A 233 4.19 -0.21 0.53
N GLU A 234 4.60 -0.87 1.59
CA GLU A 234 4.33 -0.43 2.97
C GLU A 234 5.52 0.36 3.49
N PHE A 235 5.26 1.46 4.22
CA PHE A 235 6.32 2.35 4.70
C PHE A 235 6.05 2.86 6.13
N ASP A 236 7.13 3.09 6.87
CA ASP A 236 7.19 3.80 8.15
C ASP A 236 8.46 4.66 8.13
N PHE A 237 8.35 5.97 7.96
CA PHE A 237 9.50 6.87 7.79
C PHE A 237 9.79 7.69 9.05
N GLY A 238 11.00 7.58 9.59
CA GLY A 238 11.43 8.39 10.73
C GLY A 238 10.52 8.25 11.94
N SER A 239 10.04 7.04 12.21
CA SER A 239 9.00 6.71 13.17
C SER A 239 9.36 7.14 14.58
N LYS A 240 8.61 8.06 15.18
CA LYS A 240 8.90 8.48 16.57
C LYS A 240 8.76 7.32 17.55
N ARG A 241 7.82 6.41 17.28
CA ARG A 241 7.57 5.22 18.09
C ARG A 241 8.72 4.22 18.04
N ASN A 242 9.45 4.18 16.92
CA ASN A 242 10.56 3.27 16.70
C ASN A 242 11.91 4.00 16.74
N ASN A 243 12.05 4.98 17.64
CA ASN A 243 13.30 5.73 17.84
C ASN A 243 13.85 6.42 16.57
N ASN A 244 12.95 6.93 15.73
CA ASN A 244 13.22 7.53 14.42
C ASN A 244 13.80 6.57 13.37
N TRP A 245 13.66 5.26 13.56
CA TRP A 245 13.95 4.29 12.51
C TRP A 245 12.93 4.40 11.40
N SER A 246 13.36 3.99 10.21
CA SER A 246 12.48 3.80 9.07
C SER A 246 12.39 2.32 8.68
N GLY A 247 11.24 1.93 8.16
CA GLY A 247 10.99 0.62 7.57
C GLY A 247 10.25 0.73 6.25
N ALA A 248 10.48 -0.23 5.35
CA ALA A 248 9.73 -0.35 4.11
C ALA A 248 9.71 -1.79 3.60
N ASP A 249 8.62 -2.20 2.97
CA ASP A 249 8.51 -3.53 2.38
C ASP A 249 7.55 -3.54 1.18
N ALA A 250 7.67 -4.61 0.39
CA ALA A 250 6.66 -5.05 -0.54
C ALA A 250 5.72 -6.02 0.19
N SER A 251 4.41 -5.84 0.01
CA SER A 251 3.36 -6.64 0.64
C SER A 251 2.27 -7.03 -0.35
N CYS A 252 1.80 -8.28 -0.33
CA CYS A 252 0.67 -8.75 -1.12
C CYS A 252 -0.45 -9.35 -0.27
N LEU A 253 -0.45 -9.11 1.05
CA LEU A 253 -1.35 -9.74 2.03
C LEU A 253 -2.82 -9.62 1.61
N VAL A 254 -3.27 -8.43 1.22
CA VAL A 254 -4.67 -8.21 0.85
C VAL A 254 -5.04 -8.95 -0.42
N ALA A 255 -4.20 -8.88 -1.46
CA ALA A 255 -4.47 -9.57 -2.72
C ALA A 255 -4.48 -11.10 -2.53
N ALA A 256 -3.51 -11.63 -1.80
CA ALA A 256 -3.44 -13.05 -1.47
C ALA A 256 -4.66 -13.52 -0.65
N ALA A 257 -5.00 -12.81 0.43
CA ALA A 257 -6.14 -13.17 1.28
C ALA A 257 -7.50 -13.10 0.56
N LYS A 258 -7.60 -12.28 -0.49
CA LYS A 258 -8.81 -12.14 -1.31
C LYS A 258 -8.76 -12.93 -2.62
N ASN A 259 -7.72 -13.73 -2.85
CA ASN A 259 -7.49 -14.47 -4.11
C ASN A 259 -7.59 -13.56 -5.35
N LEU A 260 -7.00 -12.37 -5.28
CA LEU A 260 -6.91 -11.41 -6.37
C LEU A 260 -5.58 -11.57 -7.11
N ASP A 261 -5.48 -10.94 -8.28
CA ASP A 261 -4.22 -10.85 -9.01
C ASP A 261 -3.14 -10.17 -8.15
N ILE A 262 -1.91 -10.70 -8.23
CA ILE A 262 -0.76 -10.22 -7.48
C ILE A 262 0.31 -9.81 -8.48
N PRO A 263 0.38 -8.51 -8.85
CA PRO A 263 1.46 -8.01 -9.68
C PRO A 263 2.79 -8.10 -8.93
N GLY A 264 3.90 -8.09 -9.67
CA GLY A 264 5.22 -8.00 -9.05
C GLY A 264 5.46 -6.63 -8.42
N LEU A 265 6.31 -6.57 -7.40
CA LEU A 265 6.78 -5.33 -6.79
C LEU A 265 8.16 -5.55 -6.21
N ARG A 266 9.08 -4.62 -6.49
CA ARG A 266 10.38 -4.58 -5.81
C ARG A 266 10.59 -3.22 -5.17
N VAL A 267 10.92 -3.23 -3.88
CA VAL A 267 11.26 -2.05 -3.10
C VAL A 267 12.69 -2.21 -2.61
N CYS A 268 13.58 -1.29 -2.93
CA CYS A 268 14.99 -1.34 -2.50
C CYS A 268 15.40 -0.02 -1.83
N ASP A 269 16.29 -0.09 -0.84
CA ASP A 269 16.98 1.09 -0.30
C ASP A 269 18.28 1.40 -1.06
N ALA A 270 18.95 2.49 -0.66
CA ALA A 270 20.22 2.92 -1.25
C ALA A 270 21.38 1.92 -1.04
N ASP A 271 21.27 1.03 -0.05
CA ASP A 271 22.26 -0.01 0.24
C ASP A 271 21.96 -1.32 -0.53
N ASN A 272 20.94 -1.31 -1.41
CA ASN A 272 20.43 -2.45 -2.17
C ASN A 272 19.83 -3.58 -1.30
N THR A 273 19.38 -3.26 -0.08
CA THR A 273 18.47 -4.14 0.65
C THR A 273 17.12 -4.07 -0.02
N CYS A 274 16.66 -5.19 -0.59
CA CYS A 274 15.40 -5.24 -1.31
C CYS A 274 14.36 -6.10 -0.60
N SER A 275 13.11 -5.65 -0.66
CA SER A 275 11.89 -6.41 -0.46
C SER A 275 11.27 -6.68 -1.83
N THR A 276 10.92 -7.94 -2.12
CA THR A 276 10.53 -8.33 -3.48
C THR A 276 9.37 -9.31 -3.46
N ILE A 277 8.37 -9.01 -4.28
CA ILE A 277 7.26 -9.88 -4.63
C ILE A 277 7.33 -10.11 -6.13
N ASN A 278 7.35 -11.37 -6.54
CA ASN A 278 7.20 -11.77 -7.93
C ASN A 278 5.71 -11.87 -8.27
N PRO A 279 5.34 -11.78 -9.57
CA PRO A 279 3.98 -12.04 -10.00
C PRO A 279 3.46 -13.38 -9.45
N GLY A 280 2.22 -13.38 -8.95
CA GLY A 280 1.60 -14.55 -8.31
C GLY A 280 1.93 -14.73 -6.83
N GLY A 281 2.66 -13.81 -6.20
CA GLY A 281 2.73 -13.70 -4.73
C GLY A 281 3.82 -14.52 -4.05
N THR A 282 4.79 -15.05 -4.79
CA THR A 282 6.07 -15.50 -4.19
C THR A 282 7.00 -14.31 -3.99
N GLY A 283 8.04 -14.44 -3.16
CA GLY A 283 8.92 -13.31 -2.93
C GLY A 283 10.01 -13.59 -1.91
N LYS A 284 10.79 -12.54 -1.62
CA LYS A 284 11.85 -12.55 -0.62
C LYS A 284 11.80 -11.25 0.17
N ASN A 285 12.01 -11.36 1.48
CA ASN A 285 12.07 -10.21 2.39
C ASN A 285 10.82 -9.31 2.27
N ALA A 286 9.65 -9.92 2.10
CA ALA A 286 8.37 -9.28 1.76
C ALA A 286 7.23 -9.95 2.53
N TYR A 287 6.10 -9.27 2.70
CA TYR A 287 4.91 -9.84 3.32
C TYR A 287 4.04 -10.55 2.28
N LEU A 288 4.06 -11.88 2.33
CA LEU A 288 3.31 -12.77 1.43
C LEU A 288 2.05 -13.30 2.13
N GLY A 289 1.10 -13.86 1.37
CA GLY A 289 -0.14 -14.40 1.93
C GLY A 289 0.09 -15.35 3.13
N GLY A 290 -0.69 -15.16 4.21
CA GLY A 290 -0.54 -15.94 5.44
C GLY A 290 0.49 -15.38 6.45
N MET A 291 1.15 -14.27 6.12
CA MET A 291 2.13 -13.60 6.99
C MET A 291 1.54 -12.45 7.82
N GLU A 292 0.21 -12.38 7.98
CA GLU A 292 -0.47 -11.23 8.59
C GLU A 292 -0.14 -11.02 10.08
N ALA A 293 0.45 -12.04 10.72
CA ALA A 293 0.88 -12.00 12.12
C ALA A 293 2.39 -11.74 12.29
N LEU A 294 3.15 -11.62 11.20
CA LEU A 294 4.60 -11.42 11.25
C LEU A 294 4.95 -9.92 11.36
N ASP A 295 6.16 -9.62 11.83
CA ASP A 295 6.66 -8.26 11.97
C ASP A 295 8.17 -8.19 11.66
N GLY A 296 8.67 -7.01 11.35
CA GLY A 296 10.11 -6.75 11.15
C GLY A 296 10.71 -7.30 9.85
N ILE A 297 9.88 -7.54 8.82
CA ILE A 297 10.33 -8.00 7.50
C ILE A 297 10.53 -6.78 6.58
N GLY A 298 11.48 -6.88 5.63
CA GLY A 298 11.77 -5.81 4.68
C GLY A 298 13.02 -5.01 5.03
N ILE A 299 13.00 -3.74 4.65
CA ILE A 299 14.05 -2.76 4.91
C ILE A 299 13.84 -2.21 6.31
N ASN A 300 14.91 -2.11 7.10
CA ASN A 300 14.90 -1.52 8.44
C ASN A 300 16.18 -0.73 8.64
N THR A 301 16.08 0.59 8.77
CA THR A 301 17.26 1.47 8.79
C THR A 301 17.16 2.60 9.83
N PRO A 302 18.24 2.91 10.57
CA PRO A 302 18.33 4.11 11.40
C PRO A 302 18.70 5.36 10.59
N ALA A 303 18.80 5.27 9.27
CA ALA A 303 19.19 6.40 8.42
C ALA A 303 18.19 7.55 8.54
N LYS A 304 18.73 8.76 8.70
CA LYS A 304 17.93 9.99 8.76
C LYS A 304 17.36 10.37 7.40
N GLN A 305 18.06 10.00 6.34
CA GLN A 305 17.61 10.12 4.96
C GLN A 305 17.36 8.73 4.40
N VAL A 306 16.19 8.52 3.80
CA VAL A 306 15.82 7.25 3.17
C VAL A 306 15.44 7.50 1.72
N ARG A 307 16.08 6.76 0.83
CA ARG A 307 15.82 6.75 -0.61
C ARG A 307 15.36 5.35 -0.98
N LEU A 308 14.08 5.21 -1.31
CA LEU A 308 13.55 3.97 -1.84
C LEU A 308 13.44 4.04 -3.35
N THR A 309 13.75 2.93 -4.00
CA THR A 309 13.38 2.66 -5.39
C THR A 309 12.24 1.64 -5.38
N VAL A 310 11.18 1.93 -6.12
CA VAL A 310 9.97 1.10 -6.20
C VAL A 310 9.74 0.73 -7.66
N ASP A 311 10.05 -0.50 -8.03
CA ASP A 311 9.82 -1.00 -9.39
C ASP A 311 8.42 -1.63 -9.47
N ILE A 312 7.53 -0.94 -10.19
CA ILE A 312 6.13 -1.33 -10.38
C ILE A 312 6.06 -2.51 -11.35
N ASP A 313 5.20 -3.49 -11.06
CA ASP A 313 5.02 -4.70 -11.89
C ASP A 313 6.34 -5.44 -12.16
N TYR A 314 7.21 -5.46 -11.15
CA TYR A 314 8.54 -6.07 -11.23
C TYR A 314 8.49 -7.52 -11.75
N SER A 315 9.31 -7.83 -12.74
CA SER A 315 9.60 -9.19 -13.19
C SER A 315 11.10 -9.43 -13.21
N ALA A 316 11.57 -10.53 -12.61
CA ALA A 316 12.97 -10.91 -12.55
C ALA A 316 13.55 -11.35 -13.90
#